data_AF-A0A7Y8J193-F1
#
_entry.id   AF-A0A7Y8J193-F1
#
_cell.length_a   1.000
_cell.length_b   1.000
_cell.length_c   1.000
_cell.angle_alpha   90.00
_cell.angle_beta   90.00
_cell.angle_gamma   90.00
#
_symmetry.space_group_name_H-M   'P 1'
#
loop_
_entity.id
_entity.type
_entity.pdbx_description
1 polymer ?
#
loop_
_entity_poly.entity_id
_entity_poly.type
_entity_poly.pdbx_seq_one_letter_code
_entity_poly.pdbx_strand_id
1 'polypeptide(L)'
;MLEITPTIASVLSGAAVLFGMLLAVVVFLKDMRSPSHQSFAAGMTLLALQQVLIGLSRSAILPEDVLSIQRWRMAVSSLIPGIWLLFSVVFARANYRDFLLKWKWALAAAFALPVLLGTAFSSSIFAESPIALGMSSWLLPLGPTGKALFVCFIICAALILANLERTLRAATGRIRWQVKFTVLALGTLCAGWIYSGSQALLYRALDTDLDILLPITLLAACALFFWAMIRSEFLNVDVYLSHTTIQYSLTVLLAGAYFVVVGLMAQFLDYVYPDRSLPLNALLVLLALTGLGILLLSDRLQERLRRLVTRHFRRPRYDYRKAWMELTEKTRSLSDLHDLCTEFAKTISHTLGILSVNIWLYSESDQRLTLAGSTVFTRSQAGDLERSGAMVSQLAAALKKDPGLVDFGRNKLAWPEDIVRAKPEFYSEYGLRYAIPFGAEDRLAGVITLNEDKVGGSDLSTEDLELLHTYAAQLAASVLRLQLTESLRQAQEFETFQHVSAFFIHDLKNLASRLSLTMQNLQVHFDNPQFRADALRLISQSLAAIDEKVGRISSLRQKLELRLEETDLAELVRAVVGELTESGRVELQVDIEPLPRVLLDPEQIRKVLTNLVLNAQEAVDDNGHIRVVARAADGM
;
A
#
# COMPACT_ATOMS: atom_id res chain seq x y z
N MET A 1 55.60 -12.88 39.30
CA MET A 1 54.92 -13.08 38.01
C MET A 1 53.98 -11.90 37.82
N LEU A 2 54.38 -10.97 36.94
CA LEU A 2 53.64 -9.85 36.34
C LEU A 2 53.07 -8.74 37.24
N GLU A 3 53.98 -7.86 37.67
CA GLU A 3 53.74 -6.43 37.97
C GLU A 3 53.48 -5.65 36.67
N ILE A 4 52.26 -5.69 36.10
CA ILE A 4 51.84 -4.79 35.00
C ILE A 4 50.32 -4.57 35.04
N THR A 5 49.80 -3.76 35.97
CA THR A 5 48.35 -3.49 36.02
C THR A 5 47.95 -2.00 35.99
N PRO A 6 48.67 -1.02 36.59
CA PRO A 6 48.24 0.40 36.49
C PRO A 6 48.61 1.08 35.15
N THR A 7 49.59 0.56 34.40
CA THR A 7 50.05 1.16 33.12
C THR A 7 49.15 0.82 31.93
N ILE A 8 48.67 -0.43 31.82
CA ILE A 8 47.87 -0.86 30.65
C ILE A 8 46.54 -0.12 30.62
N ALA A 9 45.87 0.00 31.77
CA ALA A 9 44.55 0.61 31.85
C ALA A 9 44.58 2.14 31.60
N SER A 10 45.65 2.82 32.04
CA SER A 10 45.87 4.24 31.76
C SER A 10 46.26 4.48 30.30
N VAL A 11 47.11 3.62 29.72
CA VAL A 11 47.45 3.64 28.28
C VAL A 11 46.20 3.41 27.41
N LEU A 12 45.36 2.43 27.76
CA LEU A 12 44.10 2.17 27.07
C LEU A 12 43.15 3.37 27.12
N SER A 13 43.04 4.01 28.30
CA SER A 13 42.21 5.20 28.47
C SER A 13 42.74 6.38 27.64
N GLY A 14 44.06 6.60 27.64
CA GLY A 14 44.71 7.63 26.83
C GLY A 14 44.53 7.40 25.32
N ALA A 15 44.68 6.16 24.86
CA ALA A 15 44.41 5.80 23.47
C ALA A 15 42.93 6.06 23.11
N ALA A 16 42.00 5.68 23.99
CA ALA A 16 40.56 5.88 23.76
C ALA A 16 40.20 7.38 23.67
N VAL A 17 40.84 8.23 24.48
CA VAL A 17 40.71 9.70 24.40
C VAL A 17 41.21 10.22 23.05
N LEU A 18 42.41 9.83 22.63
CA LEU A 18 43.01 10.29 21.38
C LEU A 18 42.16 9.90 20.17
N PHE A 19 41.80 8.61 20.04
CA PHE A 19 40.97 8.14 18.94
C PHE A 19 39.55 8.74 18.99
N GLY A 20 38.96 8.87 20.17
CA GLY A 20 37.63 9.47 20.32
C GLY A 20 37.59 10.94 19.91
N MET A 21 38.57 11.74 20.34
CA MET A 21 38.69 13.16 19.97
C MET A 21 39.03 13.34 18.49
N LEU A 22 39.92 12.52 17.93
CA LEU A 22 40.23 12.55 16.50
C LEU A 22 38.97 12.34 15.66
N LEU A 23 38.19 11.31 15.99
CA LEU A 23 36.97 10.97 15.26
C LEU A 23 35.89 12.06 15.43
N ALA A 24 35.78 12.67 16.62
CA ALA A 24 34.90 13.82 16.85
C ALA A 24 35.26 15.01 15.96
N VAL A 25 36.54 15.38 15.88
CA VAL A 25 37.03 16.52 15.08
C VAL A 25 36.85 16.26 13.59
N VAL A 26 37.25 15.07 13.09
CA VAL A 26 37.14 14.73 11.66
C VAL A 26 35.68 14.77 11.20
N VAL A 27 34.75 14.25 12.00
CA VAL A 27 33.32 14.25 11.65
C VAL A 27 32.74 15.66 11.74
N PHE A 28 33.10 16.44 12.76
CA PHE A 28 32.62 17.81 12.91
C PHE A 28 33.06 18.74 11.76
N LEU A 29 34.31 18.59 11.29
CA LEU A 29 34.84 19.38 10.18
C LEU A 29 34.23 19.02 8.82
N LYS A 30 33.68 17.80 8.67
CA LYS A 30 33.10 17.33 7.41
C LYS A 30 31.77 18.00 7.08
N ASP A 31 30.91 18.21 8.09
CA ASP A 31 29.65 18.96 7.94
C ASP A 31 29.21 19.54 9.29
N MET A 32 29.44 20.84 9.46
CA MET A 32 29.14 21.56 10.70
C MET A 32 27.66 21.88 10.89
N ARG A 33 26.83 21.78 9.83
CA ARG A 33 25.41 22.18 9.87
C ARG A 33 24.47 20.99 10.08
N SER A 34 24.94 19.78 9.80
CA SER A 34 24.13 18.58 9.97
C SER A 34 23.96 18.19 11.45
N PRO A 35 22.72 18.03 11.94
CA PRO A 35 22.46 17.68 13.34
C PRO A 35 22.97 16.28 13.73
N SER A 36 23.15 15.37 12.76
CA SER A 36 23.75 14.05 13.00
C SER A 36 25.25 14.16 13.29
N HIS A 37 25.95 15.06 12.59
CA HIS A 37 27.39 15.27 12.75
C HIS A 37 27.70 16.00 14.07
N GLN A 38 26.88 17.00 14.43
CA GLN A 38 26.98 17.70 15.71
C GLN A 38 26.72 16.78 16.91
N SER A 39 25.66 15.97 16.87
CA SER A 39 25.35 15.04 17.98
C SER A 39 26.37 13.92 18.10
N PHE A 40 26.93 13.43 16.99
CA PHE A 40 28.02 12.46 17.00
C PHE A 40 29.29 13.04 17.65
N ALA A 41 29.71 14.24 17.22
CA ALA A 41 30.91 14.89 17.76
C ALA A 41 30.75 15.20 19.26
N ALA A 42 29.58 15.69 19.68
CA ALA A 42 29.26 15.91 21.09
C ALA A 42 29.28 14.59 21.90
N GLY A 43 28.78 13.50 21.33
CA GLY A 43 28.80 12.19 22.00
C GLY A 43 30.21 11.63 22.18
N MET A 44 31.06 11.75 21.15
CA MET A 44 32.45 11.28 21.19
C MET A 44 33.34 12.12 22.12
N THR A 45 33.14 13.45 22.16
CA THR A 45 33.87 14.33 23.09
C THR A 45 33.52 14.04 24.54
N LEU A 46 32.25 13.77 24.87
CA LEU A 46 31.86 13.36 26.23
C LEU A 46 32.41 11.99 26.61
N LEU A 47 32.45 11.04 25.68
CA LEU A 47 33.08 9.74 25.95
C LEU A 47 34.59 9.87 26.19
N ALA A 48 35.28 10.72 25.43
CA ALA A 48 36.67 11.04 25.69
C ALA A 48 36.86 11.70 27.07
N LEU A 49 36.03 12.68 27.42
CA LEU A 49 36.08 13.33 28.74
C LEU A 49 35.83 12.32 29.88
N GLN A 50 34.90 11.38 29.70
CA GLN A 50 34.68 10.28 30.64
C GLN A 50 35.96 9.43 30.83
N GLN A 51 36.67 9.10 29.76
CA GLN A 51 37.92 8.32 29.85
C GLN A 51 39.04 9.10 30.56
N VAL A 52 39.12 10.42 30.38
CA VAL A 52 40.06 11.26 31.15
C VAL A 52 39.78 11.15 32.65
N LEU A 53 38.51 11.23 33.05
CA LEU A 53 38.12 11.13 34.46
C LEU A 53 38.34 9.72 35.04
N ILE A 54 38.15 8.66 34.25
CA ILE A 54 38.51 7.29 34.63
C ILE A 54 40.02 7.16 34.85
N GLY A 55 40.83 7.74 33.94
CA GLY A 55 42.29 7.76 34.07
C GLY A 55 42.74 8.51 35.33
N LEU A 56 42.20 9.70 35.57
CA LEU A 56 42.52 10.53 36.74
C LEU A 56 42.10 9.85 38.06
N SER A 57 40.94 9.18 38.06
CA SER A 57 40.45 8.44 39.24
C SER A 57 41.37 7.29 39.64
N ARG A 58 42.10 6.68 38.69
CA ARG A 58 43.04 5.58 38.97
C ARG A 58 44.41 6.06 39.43
N SER A 59 44.81 7.27 39.04
CA SER A 59 46.05 7.89 39.49
C SER A 59 45.94 8.56 40.88
N ALA A 60 44.71 8.72 41.39
CA ALA A 60 44.48 9.32 42.70
C ALA A 60 44.84 8.34 43.83
N ILE A 61 45.65 8.84 44.78
CA ILE A 61 46.17 8.06 45.92
C ILE A 61 45.25 8.21 47.13
N LEU A 62 44.61 9.37 47.29
CA LEU A 62 43.74 9.68 48.43
C LEU A 62 42.28 9.24 48.14
N PRO A 63 41.59 8.58 49.08
CA PRO A 63 40.20 8.13 48.91
C PRO A 63 39.22 9.28 48.63
N GLU A 64 39.45 10.47 49.20
CA GLU A 64 38.60 11.65 48.99
C GLU A 64 38.73 12.20 47.58
N ASP A 65 39.94 12.19 47.03
CA ASP A 65 40.20 12.60 45.64
C ASP A 65 39.53 11.64 44.66
N VAL A 66 39.61 10.32 44.90
CA VAL A 66 38.94 9.29 44.09
C VAL A 66 37.42 9.53 44.08
N LEU A 67 36.81 9.76 45.24
CA LEU A 67 35.37 10.04 45.35
C LEU A 67 34.97 11.31 44.61
N SER A 68 35.74 12.39 44.72
CA SER A 68 35.45 13.65 44.05
C SER A 68 35.51 13.50 42.52
N ILE A 69 36.55 12.84 41.99
CA ILE A 69 36.72 12.59 40.56
C ILE A 69 35.61 11.67 40.04
N GLN A 70 35.21 10.65 40.81
CA GLN A 70 34.12 9.75 40.46
C GLN A 70 32.75 10.46 40.45
N ARG A 71 32.51 11.43 41.33
CA ARG A 71 31.30 12.27 41.28
C ARG A 71 31.28 13.13 40.01
N TRP A 72 32.40 13.75 39.66
CA TRP A 72 32.53 14.48 38.39
C TRP A 72 32.34 13.56 37.18
N ARG A 73 32.86 12.32 37.24
CA ARG A 73 32.62 11.30 36.21
C ARG A 73 31.14 11.02 36.04
N MET A 74 30.40 10.81 37.13
CA MET A 74 28.96 10.55 37.07
C MET A 74 28.17 11.73 36.52
N ALA A 75 28.56 12.96 36.88
CA ALA A 75 27.98 14.18 36.32
C ALA A 75 28.20 14.28 34.80
N VAL A 76 29.42 14.03 34.31
CA VAL A 76 29.72 14.01 32.87
C VAL A 76 28.99 12.87 32.16
N SER A 77 29.01 11.67 32.75
CA SER A 77 28.33 10.50 32.20
C SER A 77 26.81 10.67 32.08
N SER A 78 26.20 11.54 32.89
CA SER A 78 24.77 11.81 32.84
C SER A 78 24.28 12.43 31.51
N LEU A 79 25.16 13.13 30.79
CA LEU A 79 24.85 13.77 29.50
C LEU A 79 24.96 12.80 28.32
N ILE A 80 25.73 11.71 28.48
CA ILE A 80 26.06 10.75 27.41
C ILE A 80 24.80 10.09 26.82
N PRO A 81 23.86 9.53 27.62
CA PRO A 81 22.71 8.82 27.07
C PRO A 81 21.76 9.74 26.29
N GLY A 82 21.58 10.99 26.74
CA GLY A 82 20.73 11.97 26.05
C GLY A 82 21.25 12.30 24.65
N ILE A 83 22.56 12.54 24.52
CA ILE A 83 23.19 12.89 23.24
C ILE A 83 23.21 11.70 22.28
N TRP A 84 23.51 10.50 22.76
CA TRP A 84 23.47 9.31 21.90
C TRP A 84 22.06 8.88 21.53
N LEU A 85 21.06 9.13 22.38
CA LEU A 85 19.65 8.95 22.01
C LEU A 85 19.24 9.97 20.94
N LEU A 86 19.63 11.24 21.07
CA LEU A 86 19.42 12.27 20.04
C LEU A 86 20.07 11.84 18.72
N PHE A 87 21.32 11.41 18.75
CA PHE A 87 22.01 10.86 17.58
C PHE A 87 21.23 9.69 16.98
N SER A 88 20.78 8.72 17.77
CA SER A 88 20.01 7.55 17.26
C SER A 88 18.67 7.92 16.61
N VAL A 89 18.07 9.06 17.00
CA VAL A 89 16.81 9.57 16.46
C VAL A 89 17.04 10.38 15.18
N VAL A 90 18.15 11.09 15.08
CA VAL A 90 18.49 11.91 13.90
C VAL A 90 19.22 11.10 12.83
N PHE A 91 20.00 10.11 13.24
CA PHE A 91 20.84 9.31 12.35
C PHE A 91 20.02 8.54 11.31
N ALA A 92 20.41 8.75 10.07
CA ALA A 92 19.90 8.09 8.88
C ALA A 92 18.38 8.22 8.64
N ARG A 93 17.79 9.39 8.96
CA ARG A 93 16.36 9.68 8.75
C ARG A 93 16.14 10.92 7.88
N ALA A 94 15.47 10.73 6.74
CA ALA A 94 15.08 11.82 5.83
C ALA A 94 14.21 12.90 6.52
N ASN A 95 13.25 12.48 7.37
CA ASN A 95 12.34 13.39 8.11
C ASN A 95 12.67 13.43 9.61
N TYR A 96 13.92 13.76 9.98
CA TYR A 96 14.34 13.78 11.39
C TYR A 96 13.49 14.70 12.29
N ARG A 97 12.94 15.80 11.76
CA ARG A 97 12.13 16.78 12.52
C ARG A 97 10.84 16.19 13.09
N ASP A 98 10.11 15.41 12.30
CA ASP A 98 8.87 14.75 12.75
C ASP A 98 9.14 13.71 13.84
N PHE A 99 10.30 13.05 13.74
CA PHE A 99 10.72 12.08 14.75
C PHE A 99 11.17 12.76 16.06
N LEU A 100 11.87 13.89 15.99
CA LEU A 100 12.21 14.70 17.17
C LEU A 100 10.95 15.16 17.91
N LEU A 101 9.92 15.60 17.18
CA LEU A 101 8.63 15.99 17.75
C LEU A 101 7.92 14.82 18.45
N LYS A 102 7.94 13.63 17.85
CA LYS A 102 7.35 12.41 18.45
C LYS A 102 8.12 11.95 19.69
N TRP A 103 9.45 12.09 19.68
CA TRP A 103 10.33 11.64 20.78
C TRP A 103 10.66 12.74 21.80
N LYS A 104 10.06 13.93 21.70
CA LYS A 104 10.41 15.09 22.55
C LYS A 104 10.39 14.77 24.05
N TRP A 105 9.42 13.98 24.52
CA TRP A 105 9.30 13.61 25.93
C TRP A 105 10.34 12.56 26.34
N ALA A 106 10.64 11.60 25.47
CA ALA A 106 11.67 10.60 25.73
C ALA A 106 13.08 11.23 25.72
N LEU A 107 13.34 12.15 24.78
CA LEU A 107 14.58 12.94 24.75
C LEU A 107 14.68 13.86 25.96
N ALA A 108 13.62 14.58 26.31
CA ALA A 108 13.59 15.42 27.50
C ALA A 108 13.84 14.60 28.77
N ALA A 109 13.24 13.42 28.90
CA ALA A 109 13.48 12.53 30.04
C ALA A 109 14.93 12.00 30.06
N ALA A 110 15.47 11.60 28.90
CA ALA A 110 16.84 11.09 28.78
C ALA A 110 17.92 12.14 29.08
N PHE A 111 17.62 13.43 28.90
CA PHE A 111 18.49 14.53 29.35
C PHE A 111 18.20 14.92 30.80
N ALA A 112 16.94 15.17 31.17
CA ALA A 112 16.60 15.74 32.47
C ALA A 112 16.84 14.77 33.63
N LEU A 113 16.44 13.49 33.49
CA LEU A 113 16.46 12.55 34.60
C LEU A 113 17.89 12.16 35.00
N PRO A 114 18.81 11.75 34.09
CA PRO A 114 20.18 11.45 34.48
C PRO A 114 20.93 12.68 34.97
N VAL A 115 20.74 13.84 34.35
CA VAL A 115 21.43 15.09 34.75
C VAL A 115 20.99 15.53 36.14
N LEU A 116 19.69 15.47 36.43
CA LEU A 116 19.15 15.78 37.75
C LEU A 116 19.72 14.83 38.81
N LEU A 117 19.76 13.51 38.54
CA LEU A 117 20.34 12.54 39.47
C LEU A 117 21.87 12.69 39.63
N GLY A 118 22.58 13.01 38.55
CA GLY A 118 24.04 13.14 38.53
C GLY A 118 24.57 14.42 39.16
N THR A 119 23.78 15.52 39.15
CA THR A 119 24.22 16.85 39.63
C THR A 119 23.56 17.25 40.95
N ALA A 120 22.23 17.25 41.04
CA ALA A 120 21.48 17.74 42.20
C ALA A 120 21.58 16.78 43.41
N PHE A 121 21.77 15.50 43.16
CA PHE A 121 21.90 14.45 44.18
C PHE A 121 23.29 13.80 44.17
N SER A 122 24.30 14.55 43.72
CA SER A 122 25.68 14.06 43.58
C SER A 122 26.29 13.56 44.90
N SER A 123 25.86 14.10 46.03
CA SER A 123 26.30 13.69 47.37
C SER A 123 25.78 12.30 47.78
N SER A 124 24.62 11.88 47.29
CA SER A 124 23.97 10.59 47.62
C SER A 124 24.20 9.49 46.56
N ILE A 125 25.09 9.73 45.60
CA ILE A 125 25.49 8.73 44.59
C ILE A 125 26.26 7.57 45.24
N PHE A 126 27.12 7.88 46.22
CA PHE A 126 27.92 6.90 46.96
C PHE A 126 27.49 6.91 48.43
N ALA A 127 27.27 5.73 49.00
CA ALA A 127 26.65 5.58 50.32
C ALA A 127 27.65 5.57 51.49
N GLU A 128 28.88 5.08 51.26
CA GLU A 128 29.88 4.81 52.30
C GLU A 128 31.30 5.19 51.82
N SER A 129 32.29 5.12 52.72
CA SER A 129 33.70 5.33 52.39
C SER A 129 34.20 4.27 51.40
N PRO A 130 35.15 4.60 50.49
CA PRO A 130 35.66 3.66 49.50
C PRO A 130 36.35 2.49 50.18
N ILE A 131 36.04 1.26 49.75
CA ILE A 131 36.72 0.06 50.24
C ILE A 131 37.88 -0.22 49.28
N ALA A 132 39.11 -0.16 49.78
CA ALA A 132 40.29 -0.52 48.99
C ALA A 132 40.32 -2.04 48.76
N LEU A 133 40.25 -2.48 47.50
CA LEU A 133 40.43 -3.87 47.08
C LEU A 133 41.91 -4.20 46.77
N GLY A 134 42.74 -3.17 46.56
CA GLY A 134 44.16 -3.27 46.23
C GLY A 134 44.86 -1.90 46.24
N MET A 135 46.11 -1.81 45.74
CA MET A 135 46.90 -0.55 45.73
C MET A 135 46.32 0.54 44.82
N SER A 136 45.48 0.20 43.84
CA SER A 136 44.88 1.14 42.89
C SER A 136 43.42 0.81 42.53
N SER A 137 42.81 -0.14 43.25
CA SER A 137 41.46 -0.61 42.99
C SER A 137 40.55 -0.34 44.18
N TRP A 138 39.44 0.32 43.88
CA TRP A 138 38.48 0.80 44.85
C TRP A 138 37.11 0.23 44.52
N LEU A 139 36.44 -0.29 45.53
CA LEU A 139 35.03 -0.64 45.49
C LEU A 139 34.25 0.51 46.13
N LEU A 140 33.42 1.16 45.34
CA LEU A 140 32.64 2.34 45.76
C LEU A 140 31.17 1.94 45.94
N PRO A 141 30.67 1.80 47.17
CA PRO A 141 29.29 1.42 47.43
C PRO A 141 28.31 2.46 46.88
N LEU A 142 27.32 1.99 46.10
CA LEU A 142 26.34 2.84 45.45
C LEU A 142 25.18 3.16 46.38
N GLY A 143 24.93 4.46 46.55
CA GLY A 143 23.73 4.99 47.16
C GLY A 143 22.49 4.82 46.28
N PRO A 144 21.31 5.14 46.81
CA PRO A 144 20.05 4.99 46.09
C PRO A 144 20.02 5.81 44.79
N THR A 145 20.64 7.00 44.79
CA THR A 145 20.76 7.85 43.60
C THR A 145 21.67 7.23 42.54
N GLY A 146 22.80 6.65 42.95
CA GLY A 146 23.71 5.96 42.04
C GLY A 146 23.03 4.77 41.34
N LYS A 147 22.26 3.97 42.10
CA LYS A 147 21.47 2.86 41.54
C LYS A 147 20.43 3.35 40.53
N ALA A 148 19.67 4.39 40.88
CA ALA A 148 18.68 4.97 39.96
C ALA A 148 19.31 5.49 38.66
N LEU A 149 20.50 6.09 38.76
CA LEU A 149 21.26 6.60 37.61
C LEU A 149 21.72 5.46 36.68
N PHE A 150 22.23 4.35 37.22
CA PHE A 150 22.57 3.17 36.40
C PHE A 150 21.36 2.51 35.75
N VAL A 151 20.21 2.46 36.43
CA VAL A 151 18.95 2.01 35.81
C VAL A 151 18.58 2.91 34.63
N CYS A 152 18.71 4.23 34.78
CA CYS A 152 18.47 5.17 33.67
C CYS A 152 19.43 4.92 32.50
N PHE A 153 20.71 4.63 32.76
CA PHE A 153 21.69 4.31 31.72
C PHE A 153 21.32 3.05 30.95
N ILE A 154 20.91 1.97 31.63
CA ILE A 154 20.47 0.72 30.96
C ILE A 154 19.24 0.97 30.10
N ILE A 155 18.24 1.69 30.61
CA ILE A 155 17.02 2.03 29.86
C ILE A 155 17.36 2.86 28.62
N CYS A 156 18.20 3.88 28.75
CA CYS A 156 18.61 4.70 27.61
C CYS A 156 19.42 3.91 26.59
N ALA A 157 20.35 3.05 27.03
CA ALA A 157 21.11 2.17 26.15
C ALA A 157 20.19 1.21 25.37
N ALA A 158 19.16 0.65 26.03
CA ALA A 158 18.16 -0.19 25.38
C ALA A 158 17.33 0.59 24.34
N LEU A 159 16.94 1.83 24.64
CA LEU A 159 16.22 2.70 23.70
C LEU A 159 17.06 3.10 22.49
N ILE A 160 18.35 3.39 22.70
CA ILE A 160 19.32 3.65 21.62
C ILE A 160 19.42 2.42 20.72
N LEU A 161 19.64 1.25 21.31
CA LEU A 161 19.80 0.01 20.54
C LEU A 161 18.52 -0.37 19.78
N ALA A 162 17.35 -0.15 20.38
CA ALA A 162 16.05 -0.34 19.73
C ALA A 162 15.85 0.59 18.52
N ASN A 163 16.26 1.87 18.64
CA ASN A 163 16.22 2.82 17.52
C ASN A 163 17.20 2.42 16.40
N LEU A 164 18.43 2.02 16.74
CA LEU A 164 19.43 1.60 15.77
C LEU A 164 19.05 0.31 15.03
N GLU A 165 18.49 -0.66 15.73
CA GLU A 165 18.00 -1.89 15.11
C GLU A 165 16.90 -1.57 14.09
N ARG A 166 16.00 -0.66 14.45
CA ARG A 166 14.95 -0.19 13.55
C ARG A 166 15.55 0.43 12.28
N THR A 167 16.59 1.25 12.41
CA THR A 167 17.30 1.83 11.26
C THR A 167 17.99 0.75 10.42
N LEU A 168 18.66 -0.23 11.03
CA LEU A 168 19.36 -1.31 10.32
C LEU A 168 18.41 -2.20 9.52
N ARG A 169 17.24 -2.50 10.07
CA ARG A 169 16.24 -3.38 9.43
C ARG A 169 15.45 -2.67 8.34
N ALA A 170 15.25 -1.36 8.45
CA ALA A 170 14.60 -0.56 7.42
C ALA A 170 15.52 -0.32 6.21
N ALA A 171 16.84 -0.36 6.39
CA ALA A 171 17.80 -0.20 5.31
C ALA A 171 17.86 -1.44 4.40
N THR A 172 17.78 -1.24 3.08
CA THR A 172 17.90 -2.29 2.05
C THR A 172 19.15 -2.09 1.17
N GLY A 173 19.64 -3.16 0.54
CA GLY A 173 20.74 -3.09 -0.43
C GLY A 173 22.03 -2.46 0.09
N ARG A 174 22.59 -1.49 -0.66
CA ARG A 174 23.86 -0.82 -0.32
C ARG A 174 23.77 0.01 0.96
N ILE A 175 22.63 0.67 1.20
CA ILE A 175 22.34 1.48 2.39
C ILE A 175 22.47 0.64 3.67
N ARG A 176 22.00 -0.62 3.64
CA ARG A 176 22.13 -1.55 4.78
C ARG A 176 23.59 -1.82 5.14
N TRP A 177 24.44 -2.00 4.13
CA TRP A 177 25.87 -2.21 4.33
C TRP A 177 26.58 -0.97 4.90
N GLN A 178 26.16 0.24 4.51
CA GLN A 178 26.71 1.49 5.04
C GLN A 178 26.33 1.70 6.52
N VAL A 179 25.06 1.48 6.86
CA VAL A 179 24.54 1.68 8.23
C VAL A 179 25.02 0.59 9.21
N LYS A 180 25.28 -0.64 8.73
CA LYS A 180 25.64 -1.80 9.56
C LYS A 180 26.80 -1.53 10.52
N PHE A 181 27.86 -0.86 10.08
CA PHE A 181 29.05 -0.65 10.89
C PHE A 181 28.87 0.42 11.94
N THR A 182 28.12 1.49 11.63
CA THR A 182 27.72 2.51 12.62
C THR A 182 26.81 1.92 13.70
N VAL A 183 25.85 1.09 13.30
CA VAL A 183 24.96 0.38 14.25
C VAL A 183 25.76 -0.59 15.12
N LEU A 184 26.72 -1.31 14.53
CA LEU A 184 27.56 -2.26 15.27
C LEU A 184 28.51 -1.53 16.24
N ALA A 185 29.10 -0.40 15.83
CA ALA A 185 29.92 0.45 16.70
C ALA A 185 29.13 0.97 17.91
N LEU A 186 27.95 1.55 17.68
CA LEU A 186 27.12 2.09 18.75
C LEU A 186 26.48 0.96 19.59
N GLY A 187 26.22 -0.20 18.99
CA GLY A 187 25.81 -1.42 19.68
C GLY A 187 26.89 -1.92 20.65
N THR A 188 28.16 -1.88 20.27
CA THR A 188 29.29 -2.23 21.15
C THR A 188 29.38 -1.29 22.36
N LEU A 189 29.17 0.02 22.17
CA LEU A 189 29.11 0.98 23.28
C LEU A 189 27.94 0.69 24.23
N CYS A 190 26.74 0.46 23.67
CA CYS A 190 25.55 0.13 24.47
C CYS A 190 25.73 -1.18 25.23
N ALA A 191 26.37 -2.19 24.64
CA ALA A 191 26.68 -3.45 25.30
C ALA A 191 27.62 -3.25 26.50
N GLY A 192 28.66 -2.42 26.35
CA GLY A 192 29.54 -2.02 27.44
C GLY A 192 28.79 -1.33 28.59
N TRP A 193 27.88 -0.40 28.27
CA TRP A 193 27.06 0.29 29.28
C TRP A 193 26.06 -0.63 29.98
N ILE A 194 25.39 -1.52 29.24
CA ILE A 194 24.45 -2.49 29.83
C ILE A 194 25.20 -3.44 30.75
N TYR A 195 26.38 -3.94 30.34
CA TYR A 195 27.20 -4.81 31.17
C TYR A 195 27.69 -4.09 32.43
N SER A 196 28.32 -2.93 32.28
CA SER A 196 28.86 -2.13 33.40
C SER A 196 27.74 -1.72 34.36
N GLY A 197 26.60 -1.24 33.85
CA GLY A 197 25.45 -0.87 34.67
C GLY A 197 24.79 -2.05 35.36
N SER A 198 24.70 -3.21 34.69
CA SER A 198 24.17 -4.44 35.29
C SER A 198 25.07 -4.94 36.42
N GLN A 199 26.40 -4.89 36.27
CA GLN A 199 27.35 -5.26 37.33
C GLN A 199 27.28 -4.30 38.51
N ALA A 200 27.24 -3.00 38.24
CA ALA A 200 27.09 -1.96 39.26
C ALA A 200 25.80 -2.15 40.09
N LEU A 201 24.70 -2.54 39.44
CA LEU A 201 23.43 -2.81 40.11
C LEU A 201 23.44 -4.14 40.88
N LEU A 202 24.05 -5.18 40.31
CA LEU A 202 24.17 -6.52 40.91
C LEU A 202 25.01 -6.52 42.19
N TYR A 203 26.17 -5.87 42.19
CA TYR A 203 27.07 -5.80 43.36
C TYR A 203 26.81 -4.60 44.26
N ARG A 204 25.86 -3.72 43.90
CA ARG A 204 25.55 -2.46 44.60
C ARG A 204 26.78 -1.57 44.81
N ALA A 205 27.81 -1.76 44.04
CA ALA A 205 29.07 -1.05 44.13
C ALA A 205 29.67 -0.91 42.75
N LEU A 206 30.39 0.19 42.56
CA LEU A 206 31.21 0.39 41.39
C LEU A 206 32.59 -0.19 41.67
N ASP A 207 32.97 -1.20 40.90
CA ASP A 207 34.32 -1.77 40.89
C ASP A 207 35.18 -1.04 39.86
N THR A 208 36.22 -0.36 40.34
CA THR A 208 37.14 0.43 39.51
C THR A 208 38.04 -0.44 38.63
N ASP A 209 38.21 -1.73 38.94
CA ASP A 209 38.96 -2.66 38.08
C ASP A 209 38.16 -3.03 36.84
N LEU A 210 36.85 -3.27 36.98
CA LEU A 210 35.96 -3.58 35.87
C LEU A 210 35.76 -2.38 34.91
N ASP A 211 36.07 -1.15 35.33
CA ASP A 211 36.04 0.03 34.46
C ASP A 211 37.02 -0.07 33.29
N ILE A 212 37.98 -1.02 33.27
CA ILE A 212 38.88 -1.26 32.13
C ILE A 212 38.12 -1.67 30.86
N LEU A 213 36.90 -2.19 31.01
CA LEU A 213 36.05 -2.58 29.89
C LEU A 213 35.52 -1.37 29.09
N LEU A 214 35.32 -0.22 29.73
CA LEU A 214 34.84 0.99 29.06
C LEU A 214 35.81 1.54 27.99
N PRO A 215 37.12 1.74 28.24
CA PRO A 215 38.05 2.16 27.19
C PRO A 215 38.23 1.08 26.11
N ILE A 216 38.17 -0.21 26.45
CA ILE A 216 38.24 -1.31 25.46
C ILE A 216 37.05 -1.25 24.50
N THR A 217 35.83 -1.12 25.03
CA THR A 217 34.61 -1.01 24.21
C THR A 217 34.60 0.27 23.37
N LEU A 218 35.12 1.39 23.90
CA LEU A 218 35.27 2.63 23.15
C LEU A 218 36.28 2.50 22.00
N LEU A 219 37.45 1.89 22.22
CA LEU A 219 38.44 1.65 21.17
C LEU A 219 37.88 0.72 20.08
N ALA A 220 37.17 -0.34 20.46
CA ALA A 220 36.50 -1.22 19.51
C ALA A 220 35.44 -0.47 18.69
N ALA A 221 34.65 0.40 19.32
CA ALA A 221 33.68 1.25 18.63
C ALA A 221 34.35 2.26 17.69
N CYS A 222 35.45 2.91 18.12
CA CYS A 222 36.24 3.82 17.28
C CYS A 222 36.78 3.12 16.03
N ALA A 223 37.30 1.89 16.17
CA ALA A 223 37.77 1.12 15.02
C ALA A 223 36.64 0.82 14.01
N LEU A 224 35.45 0.48 14.52
CA LEU A 224 34.27 0.23 13.69
C LEU A 224 33.73 1.51 13.02
N PHE A 225 33.71 2.65 13.72
CA PHE A 225 33.36 3.95 13.14
C PHE A 225 34.35 4.37 12.07
N PHE A 226 35.65 4.22 12.33
CA PHE A 226 36.71 4.51 11.35
C PHE A 226 36.55 3.66 10.08
N TRP A 227 36.28 2.35 10.26
CA TRP A 227 36.03 1.44 9.15
C TRP A 227 34.74 1.81 8.37
N ALA A 228 33.69 2.28 9.07
CA ALA A 228 32.48 2.80 8.44
C ALA A 228 32.78 4.05 7.59
N MET A 229 33.67 4.93 8.06
CA MET A 229 34.07 6.16 7.34
C MET A 229 34.88 5.88 6.07
N ILE A 230 35.78 4.90 6.08
CA ILE A 230 36.59 4.55 4.89
C ILE A 230 35.71 3.94 3.79
N ARG A 231 34.73 3.11 4.17
CA ARG A 231 33.98 2.29 3.21
C ARG A 231 32.72 2.96 2.66
N SER A 232 32.24 4.04 3.27
CA SER A 232 30.95 4.65 2.91
C SER A 232 30.91 6.17 3.10
N GLU A 233 29.95 6.84 2.44
CA GLU A 233 29.57 8.22 2.78
C GLU A 233 28.92 8.24 4.17
N PHE A 234 29.77 8.28 5.18
CA PHE A 234 29.41 8.31 6.59
C PHE A 234 28.40 9.43 6.87
N LEU A 235 27.29 9.09 7.56
CA LEU A 235 26.22 9.97 8.05
C LEU A 235 25.29 10.66 7.02
N ASN A 236 25.55 10.55 5.70
CA ASN A 236 24.69 11.10 4.64
C ASN A 236 23.80 10.00 4.00
N VAL A 237 23.10 9.24 4.82
CA VAL A 237 22.30 8.10 4.37
C VAL A 237 20.86 8.28 4.78
N ASP A 238 19.95 8.49 3.85
CA ASP A 238 18.53 8.61 4.16
C ASP A 238 17.81 7.27 4.08
N VAL A 239 17.38 6.75 5.24
CA VAL A 239 16.57 5.52 5.31
C VAL A 239 15.10 5.88 5.49
N TYR A 240 14.29 5.52 4.51
CA TYR A 240 12.83 5.60 4.62
C TYR A 240 12.31 4.44 5.47
N LEU A 241 11.77 4.78 6.63
CA LEU A 241 11.27 3.81 7.61
C LEU A 241 9.86 3.36 7.21
N SER A 242 9.73 2.14 6.66
CA SER A 242 8.41 1.50 6.49
C SER A 242 7.77 1.25 7.86
N HIS A 243 6.44 1.37 7.93
CA HIS A 243 5.65 1.23 9.16
C HIS A 243 5.69 -0.19 9.77
N THR A 244 6.33 -1.17 9.11
CA THR A 244 6.44 -2.58 9.56
C THR A 244 7.62 -2.83 10.52
N THR A 245 8.62 -1.94 10.60
CA THR A 245 9.86 -2.20 11.35
C THR A 245 9.73 -2.12 12.88
N ILE A 246 8.57 -1.73 13.42
CA ILE A 246 8.32 -1.63 14.87
C ILE A 246 8.35 -3.00 15.57
N GLN A 247 8.09 -4.08 14.84
CA GLN A 247 7.90 -5.41 15.41
C GLN A 247 9.18 -6.06 15.95
N TYR A 248 10.36 -5.66 15.45
CA TYR A 248 11.64 -6.29 15.83
C TYR A 248 12.43 -5.52 16.89
N SER A 249 12.28 -4.18 17.01
CA SER A 249 12.94 -3.38 18.06
C SER A 249 12.48 -3.71 19.49
N LEU A 250 11.40 -4.50 19.62
CA LEU A 250 10.84 -4.93 20.89
C LEU A 250 11.73 -5.95 21.62
N THR A 251 12.45 -6.81 20.90
CA THR A 251 13.31 -7.83 21.52
C THR A 251 14.48 -7.19 22.24
N VAL A 252 15.12 -6.19 21.63
CA VAL A 252 16.20 -5.40 22.23
C VAL A 252 15.71 -4.64 23.46
N LEU A 253 14.56 -3.98 23.37
CA LEU A 253 14.00 -3.23 24.49
C LEU A 253 13.65 -4.15 25.67
N LEU A 254 13.11 -5.33 25.37
CA LEU A 254 12.76 -6.32 26.39
C LEU A 254 14.00 -6.96 27.01
N ALA A 255 15.04 -7.25 26.23
CA ALA A 255 16.33 -7.69 26.77
C ALA A 255 16.93 -6.63 27.71
N GLY A 256 16.86 -5.34 27.36
CA GLY A 256 17.28 -4.26 28.25
C GLY A 256 16.47 -4.20 29.54
N ALA A 257 15.13 -4.26 29.45
CA ALA A 257 14.24 -4.29 30.62
C ALA A 257 14.51 -5.52 31.51
N TYR A 258 14.82 -6.66 30.89
CA TYR A 258 15.18 -7.89 31.59
C TYR A 258 16.43 -7.71 32.48
N PHE A 259 17.50 -7.11 31.95
CA PHE A 259 18.70 -6.83 32.76
C PHE A 259 18.42 -5.88 33.92
N VAL A 260 17.53 -4.89 33.74
CA VAL A 260 17.09 -4.03 34.86
C VAL A 260 16.36 -4.85 35.92
N VAL A 261 15.41 -5.71 35.53
CA VAL A 261 14.66 -6.57 36.47
C VAL A 261 15.59 -7.50 37.22
N VAL A 262 16.57 -8.11 36.54
CA VAL A 262 17.57 -9.00 37.17
C VAL A 262 18.41 -8.24 38.20
N GLY A 263 18.88 -7.03 37.86
CA GLY A 263 19.65 -6.22 38.81
C GLY A 263 18.82 -5.76 40.01
N LEU A 264 17.55 -5.39 39.82
CA LEU A 264 16.64 -5.06 40.93
C LEU A 264 16.29 -6.29 41.78
N MET A 265 16.13 -7.46 41.15
CA MET A 265 15.88 -8.72 41.85
C MET A 265 17.07 -9.11 42.72
N ALA A 266 18.30 -8.96 42.20
CA ALA A 266 19.51 -9.16 42.98
C ALA A 266 19.54 -8.24 44.21
N GLN A 267 19.17 -6.97 44.04
CA GLN A 267 19.07 -6.03 45.15
C GLN A 267 18.04 -6.48 46.22
N PHE A 268 16.86 -6.96 45.80
CA PHE A 268 15.84 -7.47 46.72
C PHE A 268 16.34 -8.70 47.49
N LEU A 269 17.01 -9.59 46.78
CA LEU A 269 17.59 -10.82 47.32
C LEU A 269 18.67 -10.55 48.37
N ASP A 270 19.53 -9.56 48.17
CA ASP A 270 20.55 -9.15 49.14
C ASP A 270 19.96 -8.43 50.35
N TYR A 271 18.82 -7.76 50.20
CA TYR A 271 18.09 -7.20 51.34
C TYR A 271 17.56 -8.29 52.27
N VAL A 272 17.08 -9.40 51.70
CA VAL A 272 16.55 -10.53 52.48
C VAL A 272 17.67 -11.43 53.03
N TYR A 273 18.79 -11.56 52.31
CA TYR A 273 19.93 -12.39 52.71
C TYR A 273 21.24 -11.60 52.52
N PRO A 274 21.77 -10.94 53.56
CA PRO A 274 22.97 -10.10 53.47
C PRO A 274 24.30 -10.89 53.37
N ASP A 275 24.40 -12.08 53.97
CA ASP A 275 25.64 -12.86 54.08
C ASP A 275 25.88 -13.82 52.90
N ARG A 276 25.59 -13.38 51.67
CA ARG A 276 25.69 -14.29 50.52
C ARG A 276 27.12 -14.57 50.11
N SER A 277 27.41 -15.84 49.87
CA SER A 277 28.62 -16.30 49.19
C SER A 277 28.55 -16.01 47.68
N LEU A 278 29.70 -15.68 47.07
CA LEU A 278 29.91 -15.50 45.61
C LEU A 278 29.16 -16.51 44.68
N PRO A 279 29.00 -17.81 45.01
CA PRO A 279 28.25 -18.76 44.20
C PRO A 279 26.78 -18.39 43.94
N LEU A 280 26.11 -17.71 44.88
CA LEU A 280 24.70 -17.33 44.72
C LEU A 280 24.51 -16.23 43.66
N ASN A 281 25.46 -15.31 43.54
CA ASN A 281 25.44 -14.27 42.51
C ASN A 281 25.70 -14.89 41.13
N ALA A 282 26.62 -15.84 41.04
CA ALA A 282 26.87 -16.60 39.81
C ALA A 282 25.63 -17.41 39.38
N LEU A 283 24.92 -18.03 40.33
CA LEU A 283 23.66 -18.74 40.06
C LEU A 283 22.57 -17.78 39.56
N LEU A 284 22.45 -16.58 40.13
CA LEU A 284 21.49 -15.58 39.67
C LEU A 284 21.79 -15.10 38.25
N VAL A 285 23.06 -14.85 37.93
CA VAL A 285 23.47 -14.50 36.55
C VAL A 285 23.18 -15.65 35.59
N LEU A 286 23.43 -16.89 35.99
CA LEU A 286 23.11 -18.06 35.16
C LEU A 286 21.61 -18.18 34.91
N LEU A 287 20.78 -18.11 35.96
CA LEU A 287 19.32 -18.12 35.85
C LEU A 287 18.82 -16.95 34.99
N ALA A 288 19.47 -15.79 35.09
CA ALA A 288 19.17 -14.65 34.25
C ALA A 288 19.44 -14.94 32.77
N LEU A 289 20.63 -15.45 32.45
CA LEU A 289 20.97 -15.78 31.07
C LEU A 289 20.09 -16.90 30.51
N THR A 290 19.76 -17.92 31.31
CA THR A 290 18.84 -18.99 30.92
C THR A 290 17.42 -18.46 30.70
N GLY A 291 16.91 -17.61 31.58
CA GLY A 291 15.59 -16.99 31.45
C GLY A 291 15.48 -16.10 30.21
N LEU A 292 16.51 -15.30 29.92
CA LEU A 292 16.60 -14.52 28.69
C LEU A 292 16.61 -15.43 27.44
N GLY A 293 17.37 -16.53 27.49
CA GLY A 293 17.40 -17.53 26.42
C GLY A 293 16.03 -18.14 26.15
N ILE A 294 15.33 -18.62 27.19
CA ILE A 294 13.97 -19.18 27.09
C ILE A 294 13.01 -18.14 26.50
N LEU A 295 13.10 -16.89 26.95
CA LEU A 295 12.25 -15.81 26.47
C LEU A 295 12.52 -15.49 24.99
N LEU A 296 13.77 -15.47 24.55
CA LEU A 296 14.15 -15.25 23.15
C LEU A 296 13.74 -16.42 22.25
N LEU A 297 13.77 -17.66 22.75
CA LEU A 297 13.36 -18.87 22.01
C LEU A 297 11.83 -19.09 22.03
N SER A 298 11.06 -18.37 22.84
CA SER A 298 9.62 -18.58 22.96
C SER A 298 8.82 -17.85 21.88
N ASP A 299 8.42 -18.56 20.82
CA ASP A 299 7.58 -18.02 19.76
C ASP A 299 6.23 -17.48 20.28
N ARG A 300 5.59 -18.20 21.21
CA ARG A 300 4.30 -17.81 21.80
C ARG A 300 4.36 -16.45 22.52
N LEU A 301 5.44 -16.20 23.25
CA LEU A 301 5.60 -14.95 24.00
C LEU A 301 5.91 -13.80 23.05
N GLN A 302 6.79 -14.02 22.07
CA GLN A 302 7.07 -13.04 21.02
C GLN A 302 5.79 -12.63 20.28
N GLU A 303 4.92 -13.57 19.91
CA GLU A 303 3.65 -13.27 19.24
C GLU A 303 2.65 -12.50 20.10
N ARG A 304 2.54 -12.80 21.39
CA ARG A 304 1.68 -12.04 22.32
C ARG A 304 2.15 -10.59 22.44
N LEU A 305 3.46 -10.41 22.59
CA LEU A 305 4.09 -9.09 22.67
C LEU A 305 3.90 -8.30 21.35
N ARG A 306 4.08 -8.96 20.20
CA ARG A 306 3.78 -8.37 18.88
C ARG A 306 2.33 -7.90 18.79
N ARG A 307 1.37 -8.71 19.25
CA ARG A 307 -0.06 -8.35 19.24
C ARG A 307 -0.39 -7.18 20.17
N LEU A 308 0.17 -7.14 21.38
CA LEU A 308 -0.02 -6.05 22.33
C LEU A 308 0.47 -4.70 21.77
N VAL A 309 1.68 -4.69 21.18
CA VAL A 309 2.26 -3.49 20.56
C VAL A 309 1.44 -3.05 19.37
N THR A 310 1.05 -3.98 18.50
CA THR A 310 0.22 -3.65 17.33
C THR A 310 -1.14 -3.08 17.76
N ARG A 311 -1.73 -3.58 18.85
CA ARG A 311 -3.02 -3.12 19.38
C ARG A 311 -2.96 -1.73 20.01
N HIS A 312 -1.87 -1.36 20.69
CA HIS A 312 -1.76 -0.09 21.42
C HIS A 312 -1.06 1.04 20.65
N PHE A 313 -0.19 0.71 19.68
CA PHE A 313 0.67 1.70 19.01
C PHE A 313 0.38 1.93 17.53
N ARG A 314 -0.42 1.08 16.86
CA ARG A 314 -0.83 1.32 15.46
C ARG A 314 -2.26 1.84 15.40
N ARG A 315 -2.42 3.10 14.97
CA ARG A 315 -3.64 3.53 14.30
C ARG A 315 -3.40 3.41 12.80
N PRO A 316 -4.06 2.49 12.07
CA PRO A 316 -4.03 2.46 10.61
C PRO A 316 -4.49 3.82 10.07
N ARG A 317 -3.83 4.40 9.06
CA ARG A 317 -4.37 5.62 8.42
C ARG A 317 -5.65 5.31 7.66
N TYR A 318 -5.74 4.11 7.09
CA TYR A 318 -6.88 3.64 6.31
C TYR A 318 -7.48 2.37 6.91
N ASP A 319 -8.81 2.32 6.98
CA ASP A 319 -9.53 1.07 7.16
C ASP A 319 -9.76 0.47 5.76
N TYR A 320 -8.82 -0.35 5.31
CA TYR A 320 -8.87 -1.01 3.99
C TYR A 320 -10.19 -1.74 3.75
N ARG A 321 -10.77 -2.33 4.80
CA ARG A 321 -12.05 -3.03 4.69
C ARG A 321 -13.16 -2.06 4.35
N LYS A 322 -13.22 -0.91 5.02
CA LYS A 322 -14.22 0.13 4.75
C LYS A 322 -14.06 0.71 3.33
N ALA A 323 -12.82 1.05 2.94
CA ALA A 323 -12.52 1.57 1.61
C ALA A 323 -12.92 0.58 0.49
N TRP A 324 -12.61 -0.70 0.67
CA TRP A 324 -12.98 -1.76 -0.28
C TRP A 324 -14.50 -1.97 -0.35
N MET A 325 -15.20 -2.00 0.79
CA MET A 325 -16.66 -2.15 0.82
C MET A 325 -17.36 -0.98 0.12
N GLU A 326 -16.93 0.25 0.41
CA GLU A 326 -17.52 1.46 -0.18
C GLU A 326 -17.34 1.49 -1.71
N LEU A 327 -16.14 1.18 -2.21
CA LEU A 327 -15.90 1.11 -3.65
C LEU A 327 -16.72 0.00 -4.32
N THR A 328 -16.80 -1.18 -3.69
CA THR A 328 -17.56 -2.32 -4.22
C THR A 328 -19.06 -2.00 -4.29
N GLU A 329 -19.61 -1.33 -3.27
CA GLU A 329 -21.01 -0.92 -3.24
C GLU A 329 -21.34 0.08 -4.36
N LYS A 330 -20.49 1.10 -4.57
CA LYS A 330 -20.69 2.11 -5.62
C LYS A 330 -20.57 1.57 -7.05
N THR A 331 -19.76 0.52 -7.24
CA THR A 331 -19.46 -0.03 -8.58
C THR A 331 -20.35 -1.21 -8.97
N ARG A 332 -21.10 -1.81 -8.03
CA ARG A 332 -21.90 -3.02 -8.27
C ARG A 332 -22.98 -2.85 -9.36
N SER A 333 -23.57 -1.66 -9.46
CA SER A 333 -24.67 -1.36 -10.39
C SER A 333 -24.20 -0.79 -11.73
N LEU A 334 -22.89 -0.55 -11.91
CA LEU A 334 -22.37 0.08 -13.11
C LEU A 334 -22.12 -0.97 -14.19
N SER A 335 -22.88 -0.88 -15.28
CA SER A 335 -22.74 -1.74 -16.46
C SER A 335 -21.94 -1.08 -17.60
N ASP A 336 -21.77 0.23 -17.56
CA ASP A 336 -20.95 0.97 -18.54
C ASP A 336 -19.49 1.10 -18.05
N LEU A 337 -18.54 0.85 -18.96
CA LEU A 337 -17.11 1.01 -18.73
C LEU A 337 -16.74 2.46 -18.36
N HIS A 338 -17.42 3.45 -18.96
CA HIS A 338 -17.13 4.86 -18.69
C HIS A 338 -17.52 5.27 -17.27
N ASP A 339 -18.74 4.92 -16.85
CA ASP A 339 -19.24 5.24 -15.52
C ASP A 339 -18.43 4.51 -14.45
N LEU A 340 -18.07 3.25 -14.70
CA LEU A 340 -17.19 2.47 -13.83
C LEU A 340 -15.85 3.18 -13.63
N CYS A 341 -15.14 3.50 -14.72
CA CYS A 341 -13.85 4.18 -14.64
C CYS A 341 -13.96 5.56 -13.96
N THR A 342 -15.03 6.30 -14.22
CA THR A 342 -15.25 7.61 -13.58
C THR A 342 -15.45 7.49 -12.07
N GLU A 343 -16.20 6.49 -11.60
CA GLU A 343 -16.41 6.26 -10.17
C GLU A 343 -15.15 5.79 -9.45
N PHE A 344 -14.34 4.95 -10.11
CA PHE A 344 -13.01 4.59 -9.62
C PHE A 344 -12.10 5.82 -9.49
N ALA A 345 -12.04 6.67 -10.51
CA ALA A 345 -11.23 7.90 -10.49
C ALA A 345 -11.64 8.82 -9.32
N LYS A 346 -12.94 9.02 -9.10
CA LYS A 346 -13.48 9.79 -7.96
C LYS A 346 -13.13 9.17 -6.61
N THR A 347 -13.28 7.86 -6.47
CA THR A 347 -13.00 7.16 -5.20
C THR A 347 -11.51 7.21 -4.86
N ILE A 348 -10.63 7.02 -5.84
CA ILE A 348 -9.18 7.13 -5.68
C ILE A 348 -8.82 8.58 -5.27
N SER A 349 -9.37 9.58 -5.97
CA SER A 349 -9.16 11.00 -5.67
C SER A 349 -9.58 11.35 -4.24
N HIS A 350 -10.78 10.95 -3.81
CA HIS A 350 -11.29 11.25 -2.47
C HIS A 350 -10.52 10.50 -1.37
N THR A 351 -10.20 9.23 -1.57
CA THR A 351 -9.53 8.41 -0.54
C THR A 351 -8.07 8.80 -0.35
N LEU A 352 -7.37 9.07 -1.45
CA LEU A 352 -5.97 9.47 -1.42
C LEU A 352 -5.79 10.99 -1.32
N GLY A 353 -6.84 11.80 -1.44
CA GLY A 353 -6.72 13.26 -1.44
C GLY A 353 -5.84 13.76 -2.59
N ILE A 354 -6.04 13.22 -3.80
CA ILE A 354 -5.31 13.61 -5.02
C ILE A 354 -6.27 14.41 -5.89
N LEU A 355 -5.82 15.56 -6.41
CA LEU A 355 -6.67 16.49 -7.15
C LEU A 355 -7.05 15.96 -8.53
N SER A 356 -6.17 15.21 -9.18
CA SER A 356 -6.37 14.69 -10.53
C SER A 356 -6.05 13.21 -10.63
N VAL A 357 -7.06 12.43 -10.98
CA VAL A 357 -6.95 10.99 -11.27
C VAL A 357 -7.57 10.75 -12.64
N ASN A 358 -6.78 10.15 -13.54
CA ASN A 358 -7.24 9.77 -14.87
C ASN A 358 -7.02 8.27 -15.10
N ILE A 359 -7.99 7.63 -15.73
CA ILE A 359 -7.98 6.21 -16.07
C ILE A 359 -8.07 6.08 -17.59
N TRP A 360 -7.09 5.37 -18.14
CA TRP A 360 -6.91 5.17 -19.56
C TRP A 360 -7.10 3.69 -19.89
N LEU A 361 -7.89 3.36 -20.91
CA LEU A 361 -8.10 1.99 -21.38
C LEU A 361 -7.28 1.70 -22.63
N TYR A 362 -6.57 0.58 -22.62
CA TYR A 362 -5.74 0.15 -23.74
C TYR A 362 -6.56 -0.66 -24.74
N SER A 363 -6.60 -0.23 -25.99
CA SER A 363 -7.18 -1.01 -27.09
C SER A 363 -6.07 -1.77 -27.85
N GLU A 364 -6.14 -3.10 -27.87
CA GLU A 364 -5.20 -3.96 -28.61
C GLU A 364 -5.30 -3.73 -30.14
N SER A 365 -6.50 -3.45 -30.67
CA SER A 365 -6.72 -3.28 -32.12
C SER A 365 -6.05 -2.03 -32.68
N ASP A 366 -6.11 -0.94 -31.93
CA ASP A 366 -5.73 0.38 -32.40
C ASP A 366 -4.38 0.84 -31.83
N GLN A 367 -3.80 0.04 -30.91
CA GLN A 367 -2.61 0.37 -30.12
C GLN A 367 -2.67 1.77 -29.49
N ARG A 368 -3.86 2.14 -29.00
CA ARG A 368 -4.16 3.47 -28.46
C ARG A 368 -4.75 3.36 -27.06
N LEU A 369 -4.46 4.37 -26.24
CA LEU A 369 -5.06 4.57 -24.94
C LEU A 369 -6.18 5.61 -25.07
N THR A 370 -7.39 5.24 -24.65
CA THR A 370 -8.57 6.13 -24.65
C THR A 370 -8.89 6.54 -23.22
N LEU A 371 -9.39 7.77 -23.04
CA LEU A 371 -9.71 8.25 -21.70
C LEU A 371 -11.06 7.67 -21.27
N ALA A 372 -11.03 6.77 -20.27
CA ALA A 372 -12.23 6.09 -19.82
C ALA A 372 -12.87 6.74 -18.59
N GLY A 373 -12.08 7.40 -17.74
CA GLY A 373 -12.59 8.14 -16.58
C GLY A 373 -11.61 9.21 -16.11
N SER A 374 -12.13 10.35 -15.66
CA SER A 374 -11.32 11.45 -15.13
C SER A 374 -12.07 12.22 -14.05
N THR A 375 -11.34 12.77 -13.09
CA THR A 375 -11.86 13.74 -12.13
C THR A 375 -11.77 15.19 -12.58
N VAL A 376 -11.04 15.48 -13.67
CA VAL A 376 -10.73 16.84 -14.14
C VAL A 376 -11.27 17.09 -15.54
N PHE A 377 -11.21 16.10 -16.43
CA PHE A 377 -11.59 16.28 -17.84
C PHE A 377 -13.05 15.90 -18.09
N THR A 378 -13.75 16.78 -18.82
CA THR A 378 -15.11 16.51 -19.33
C THR A 378 -15.04 15.79 -20.68
N ARG A 379 -16.08 15.02 -21.08
CA ARG A 379 -16.16 14.25 -22.35
C ARG A 379 -15.68 15.01 -23.61
N SER A 380 -15.92 16.33 -23.68
CA SER A 380 -15.50 17.18 -24.81
C SER A 380 -13.99 17.45 -24.88
N GLN A 381 -13.29 17.50 -23.73
CA GLN A 381 -11.84 17.75 -23.65
C GLN A 381 -11.02 16.45 -23.82
N ALA A 382 -11.65 15.30 -23.53
CA ALA A 382 -11.06 13.98 -23.72
C ALA A 382 -10.67 13.71 -25.19
N GLY A 383 -11.54 14.09 -26.14
CA GLY A 383 -11.32 13.86 -27.58
C GLY A 383 -10.13 14.61 -28.17
N ASP A 384 -9.77 15.77 -27.61
CA ASP A 384 -8.59 16.53 -28.06
C ASP A 384 -7.28 15.97 -27.48
N LEU A 385 -7.33 15.37 -26.28
CA LEU A 385 -6.22 14.60 -25.71
C LEU A 385 -5.97 13.30 -26.49
N GLU A 386 -7.03 12.58 -26.87
CA GLU A 386 -6.95 11.33 -27.65
C GLU A 386 -6.27 11.54 -29.02
N ARG A 387 -6.50 12.69 -29.67
CA ARG A 387 -5.83 13.06 -30.94
C ARG A 387 -4.35 13.38 -30.79
N SER A 388 -3.89 13.75 -29.59
CA SER A 388 -2.47 13.94 -29.28
C SER A 388 -1.74 12.62 -28.93
N GLY A 389 -2.42 11.47 -28.99
CA GLY A 389 -2.10 10.18 -28.38
C GLY A 389 -0.86 9.39 -28.83
N ALA A 390 0.12 9.98 -29.53
CA ALA A 390 1.38 9.29 -29.85
C ALA A 390 2.28 9.05 -28.62
N MET A 391 2.10 9.84 -27.56
CA MET A 391 2.90 9.80 -26.32
C MET A 391 2.45 8.69 -25.36
N VAL A 392 1.15 8.40 -25.33
CA VAL A 392 0.54 7.48 -24.36
C VAL A 392 0.72 6.02 -24.78
N SER A 393 0.79 5.74 -26.08
CA SER A 393 1.14 4.41 -26.61
C SER A 393 2.59 4.02 -26.30
N GLN A 394 3.53 4.97 -26.29
CA GLN A 394 4.92 4.71 -25.88
C GLN A 394 5.03 4.46 -24.37
N LEU A 395 4.24 5.15 -23.54
CA LEU A 395 4.11 4.86 -22.12
C LEU A 395 3.54 3.45 -21.88
N ALA A 396 2.52 3.04 -22.63
CA ALA A 396 1.97 1.69 -22.58
C ALA A 396 3.02 0.63 -22.92
N ALA A 397 3.84 0.88 -23.95
CA ALA A 397 4.93 -0.03 -24.34
C ALA A 397 6.02 -0.14 -23.26
N ALA A 398 6.36 0.97 -22.58
CA ALA A 398 7.29 0.97 -21.46
C ALA A 398 6.74 0.20 -20.25
N LEU A 399 5.47 0.42 -19.91
CA LEU A 399 4.79 -0.25 -18.79
C LEU A 399 4.53 -1.73 -19.04
N LYS A 400 4.42 -2.17 -20.30
CA LYS A 400 4.37 -3.59 -20.65
C LYS A 400 5.70 -4.31 -20.37
N LYS A 401 6.82 -3.58 -20.37
CA LYS A 401 8.16 -4.12 -20.12
C LYS A 401 8.51 -4.16 -18.62
N ASP A 402 7.96 -3.25 -17.83
CA ASP A 402 8.13 -3.19 -16.38
C ASP A 402 6.78 -2.84 -15.69
N PRO A 403 6.07 -3.83 -15.11
CA PRO A 403 4.73 -3.65 -14.56
C PRO A 403 4.69 -2.91 -13.20
N GLY A 404 5.77 -2.27 -12.79
CA GLY A 404 5.85 -1.48 -11.56
C GLY A 404 5.15 -0.12 -11.64
N LEU A 405 4.89 0.48 -10.47
CA LEU A 405 4.51 1.90 -10.37
C LEU A 405 5.68 2.76 -10.88
N VAL A 406 5.38 3.67 -11.80
CA VAL A 406 6.35 4.64 -12.32
C VAL A 406 6.13 5.97 -11.62
N ASP A 407 7.15 6.40 -10.86
CA ASP A 407 7.24 7.73 -10.24
C ASP A 407 8.16 8.61 -11.12
N PHE A 408 7.55 9.59 -11.80
CA PHE A 408 8.26 10.51 -12.68
C PHE A 408 8.98 11.64 -11.94
N GLY A 409 8.75 11.81 -10.62
CA GLY A 409 9.39 12.83 -9.80
C GLY A 409 10.71 12.37 -9.17
N ARG A 410 10.84 11.09 -8.83
CA ARG A 410 12.02 10.54 -8.11
C ARG A 410 12.95 9.68 -8.95
N ASN A 411 12.41 8.96 -9.94
CA ASN A 411 13.22 8.04 -10.74
C ASN A 411 13.80 8.79 -11.94
N LYS A 412 15.12 8.69 -12.13
CA LYS A 412 15.82 9.03 -13.39
C LYS A 412 15.43 8.11 -14.56
N LEU A 413 14.19 7.62 -14.61
CA LEU A 413 13.60 7.26 -15.90
C LEU A 413 13.27 8.60 -16.55
N ALA A 414 14.27 9.12 -17.27
CA ALA A 414 13.98 10.12 -18.28
C ALA A 414 12.84 9.54 -19.11
N TRP A 415 11.72 10.27 -19.18
CA TRP A 415 10.83 10.16 -20.32
C TRP A 415 11.71 10.00 -21.56
N PRO A 416 11.48 9.01 -22.45
CA PRO A 416 12.22 8.91 -23.70
C PRO A 416 12.38 10.32 -24.28
N GLU A 417 13.60 10.75 -24.62
CA GLU A 417 13.86 12.16 -24.98
C GLU A 417 12.93 12.66 -26.09
N ASP A 418 12.49 11.73 -26.94
CA ASP A 418 11.49 11.90 -28.01
C ASP A 418 10.14 12.44 -27.48
N ILE A 419 9.72 11.99 -26.30
CA ILE A 419 8.46 12.34 -25.66
C ILE A 419 8.56 13.71 -24.96
N VAL A 420 9.71 14.08 -24.40
CA VAL A 420 9.94 15.42 -23.82
C VAL A 420 10.02 16.48 -24.91
N ARG A 421 10.63 16.14 -26.05
CA ARG A 421 10.74 17.03 -27.20
C ARG A 421 9.45 17.21 -27.98
N ALA A 422 8.56 16.21 -27.99
CA ALA A 422 7.33 16.26 -28.78
C ALA A 422 6.32 17.32 -28.31
N LYS A 423 6.14 17.52 -26.99
CA LYS A 423 5.26 18.56 -26.42
C LYS A 423 5.69 19.00 -25.00
N PRO A 424 6.57 20.01 -24.85
CA PRO A 424 7.03 20.52 -23.56
C PRO A 424 5.91 21.12 -22.68
N GLU A 425 4.93 21.75 -23.30
CA GLU A 425 3.80 22.42 -22.64
C GLU A 425 2.96 21.44 -21.81
N PHE A 426 2.85 20.18 -22.24
CA PHE A 426 2.08 19.15 -21.56
C PHE A 426 2.68 18.76 -20.19
N TYR A 427 4.00 18.87 -20.01
CA TYR A 427 4.66 18.59 -18.74
C TYR A 427 4.39 19.67 -17.71
N SER A 428 4.43 20.93 -18.14
CA SER A 428 4.20 22.10 -17.29
C SER A 428 2.73 22.31 -16.95
N GLU A 429 1.82 21.92 -17.85
CA GLU A 429 0.38 22.19 -17.70
C GLU A 429 -0.39 21.04 -17.01
N TYR A 430 0.06 19.78 -17.14
CA TYR A 430 -0.69 18.62 -16.63
C TYR A 430 -0.05 17.87 -15.45
N GLY A 431 1.20 18.15 -15.05
CA GLY A 431 1.77 17.74 -13.76
C GLY A 431 1.76 16.23 -13.43
N LEU A 432 1.89 15.36 -14.43
CA LEU A 432 1.78 13.91 -14.29
C LEU A 432 2.96 13.34 -13.48
N ARG A 433 2.66 12.76 -12.30
CA ARG A 433 3.69 12.36 -11.33
C ARG A 433 3.78 10.85 -11.13
N TYR A 434 2.64 10.15 -11.15
CA TYR A 434 2.59 8.70 -10.98
C TYR A 434 1.79 8.05 -12.12
N ALA A 435 2.28 6.91 -12.62
CA ALA A 435 1.53 6.04 -13.52
C ALA A 435 1.56 4.59 -13.03
N ILE A 436 0.40 3.93 -13.09
CA ILE A 436 0.20 2.57 -12.60
C ILE A 436 -0.53 1.77 -13.66
N PRO A 437 0.09 0.72 -14.23
CA PRO A 437 -0.59 -0.16 -15.15
C PRO A 437 -1.59 -1.04 -14.38
N PHE A 438 -2.70 -1.37 -15.04
CA PHE A 438 -3.65 -2.36 -14.56
C PHE A 438 -4.01 -3.34 -15.68
N GLY A 439 -4.13 -4.62 -15.33
CA GLY A 439 -4.30 -5.69 -16.30
C GLY A 439 -4.27 -7.07 -15.65
N ALA A 440 -4.33 -8.10 -16.49
CA ALA A 440 -4.07 -9.49 -16.11
C ALA A 440 -2.62 -9.86 -16.51
N GLU A 441 -2.05 -10.92 -15.94
CA GLU A 441 -0.61 -11.27 -15.96
C GLU A 441 0.18 -10.97 -17.25
N ASP A 442 -0.42 -11.14 -18.44
CA ASP A 442 0.24 -10.89 -19.74
C ASP A 442 -0.49 -9.86 -20.64
N ARG A 443 -1.55 -9.22 -20.11
CA ARG A 443 -2.43 -8.29 -20.84
C ARG A 443 -2.67 -7.00 -20.08
N LEU A 444 -2.15 -5.90 -20.61
CA LEU A 444 -2.43 -4.54 -20.16
C LEU A 444 -3.87 -4.18 -20.52
N ALA A 445 -4.72 -3.96 -19.52
CA ALA A 445 -6.07 -3.45 -19.72
C ALA A 445 -6.09 -1.91 -19.78
N GLY A 446 -5.18 -1.25 -19.07
CA GLY A 446 -5.10 0.20 -19.04
C GLY A 446 -4.06 0.75 -18.07
N VAL A 447 -4.08 2.08 -17.88
CA VAL A 447 -3.15 2.80 -17.00
C VAL A 447 -3.93 3.82 -16.16
N ILE A 448 -3.61 3.91 -14.87
CA ILE A 448 -4.06 4.98 -13.96
C ILE A 448 -2.95 6.02 -13.89
N THR A 449 -3.27 7.28 -14.11
CA THR A 449 -2.32 8.39 -13.99
C THR A 449 -2.78 9.38 -12.93
N LEU A 450 -1.85 9.83 -12.10
CA LEU A 450 -2.08 10.79 -11.02
C LEU A 450 -1.26 12.05 -11.28
N ASN A 451 -1.88 13.21 -11.17
CA ASN A 451 -1.17 14.49 -11.25
C ASN A 451 -0.98 15.08 -9.85
N GLU A 452 0.16 15.75 -9.66
CA GLU A 452 0.56 16.47 -8.45
C GLU A 452 0.62 15.61 -7.16
N ASP A 453 1.10 16.23 -6.07
CA ASP A 453 1.13 15.66 -4.72
C ASP A 453 -0.27 15.61 -4.09
N LYS A 454 -0.42 14.80 -3.03
CA LYS A 454 -1.61 14.85 -2.17
C LYS A 454 -1.90 16.29 -1.76
N VAL A 455 -3.18 16.62 -1.54
CA VAL A 455 -3.61 17.88 -0.91
C VAL A 455 -2.80 18.09 0.37
N GLY A 456 -1.87 19.05 0.34
CA GLY A 456 -0.89 19.30 1.39
C GLY A 456 0.59 19.09 1.00
N GLY A 457 0.91 18.71 -0.23
CA GLY A 457 2.28 18.64 -0.76
C GLY A 457 3.10 17.44 -0.25
N SER A 458 2.44 16.35 0.17
CA SER A 458 3.10 15.14 0.65
C SER A 458 3.09 14.01 -0.37
N ASP A 459 4.24 13.36 -0.55
CA ASP A 459 4.40 12.17 -1.38
C ASP A 459 3.46 11.01 -0.95
N LEU A 460 3.16 10.11 -1.90
CA LEU A 460 2.43 8.88 -1.62
C LEU A 460 3.19 8.01 -0.60
N SER A 461 2.53 7.67 0.50
CA SER A 461 3.08 6.75 1.50
C SER A 461 2.99 5.30 1.03
N THR A 462 3.70 4.39 1.71
CA THR A 462 3.62 2.95 1.42
C THR A 462 2.19 2.41 1.57
N GLU A 463 1.43 2.91 2.55
CA GLU A 463 0.02 2.52 2.73
C GLU A 463 -0.86 3.00 1.57
N ASP A 464 -0.55 4.17 0.98
CA ASP A 464 -1.24 4.72 -0.19
C ASP A 464 -0.98 3.87 -1.44
N LEU A 465 0.27 3.48 -1.65
CA LEU A 465 0.68 2.62 -2.78
C LEU A 465 0.01 1.24 -2.68
N GLU A 466 -0.02 0.63 -1.51
CA GLU A 466 -0.71 -0.66 -1.28
C GLU A 466 -2.21 -0.56 -1.57
N LEU A 467 -2.86 0.52 -1.10
CA LEU A 467 -4.27 0.77 -1.39
C LEU A 467 -4.51 0.99 -2.89
N LEU A 468 -3.63 1.72 -3.55
CA LEU A 468 -3.76 2.04 -4.96
C LEU A 468 -3.52 0.82 -5.87
N HIS A 469 -2.59 -0.06 -5.52
CA HIS A 469 -2.45 -1.37 -6.19
C HIS A 469 -3.72 -2.22 -6.01
N THR A 470 -4.31 -2.18 -4.82
CA THR A 470 -5.56 -2.88 -4.52
C THR A 470 -6.71 -2.36 -5.40
N TYR A 471 -6.84 -1.04 -5.55
CA TYR A 471 -7.80 -0.43 -6.48
C TYR A 471 -7.51 -0.75 -7.94
N ALA A 472 -6.24 -0.72 -8.38
CA ALA A 472 -5.86 -1.07 -9.75
C ALA A 472 -6.24 -2.52 -10.10
N ALA A 473 -6.01 -3.47 -9.19
CA ALA A 473 -6.40 -4.86 -9.37
C ALA A 473 -7.92 -5.03 -9.47
N GLN A 474 -8.69 -4.33 -8.62
CA GLN A 474 -10.15 -4.37 -8.65
C GLN A 474 -10.72 -3.73 -9.92
N LEU A 475 -10.10 -2.63 -10.37
CA LEU A 475 -10.43 -1.97 -11.64
C LEU A 475 -10.18 -2.91 -12.82
N ALA A 476 -9.00 -3.55 -12.88
CA ALA A 476 -8.67 -4.52 -13.91
C ALA A 476 -9.70 -5.66 -13.98
N ALA A 477 -10.03 -6.27 -12.84
CA ALA A 477 -11.02 -7.34 -12.79
C ALA A 477 -12.40 -6.89 -13.26
N SER A 478 -12.82 -5.66 -12.91
CA SER A 478 -14.13 -5.13 -13.27
C SER A 478 -14.23 -4.74 -14.75
N VAL A 479 -13.17 -4.11 -15.29
CA VAL A 479 -13.06 -3.75 -16.71
C VAL A 479 -13.03 -5.01 -17.57
N LEU A 480 -12.18 -5.98 -17.24
CA LEU A 480 -12.09 -7.24 -17.98
C LEU A 480 -13.41 -8.01 -17.94
N ARG A 481 -14.11 -8.00 -16.79
CA ARG A 481 -15.44 -8.60 -16.67
C ARG A 481 -16.43 -7.96 -17.65
N LEU A 482 -16.52 -6.62 -17.69
CA LEU A 482 -17.44 -5.94 -18.60
C LEU A 482 -17.10 -6.19 -20.07
N GLN A 483 -15.82 -6.17 -20.43
CA GLN A 483 -15.37 -6.47 -21.80
C GLN A 483 -15.70 -7.92 -22.21
N LEU A 484 -15.50 -8.89 -21.31
CA LEU A 484 -15.85 -10.29 -21.54
C LEU A 484 -17.36 -10.48 -21.66
N THR A 485 -18.15 -9.84 -20.79
CA THR A 485 -19.62 -9.88 -20.87
C THR A 485 -20.13 -9.32 -22.20
N GLU A 486 -19.58 -8.20 -22.66
CA GLU A 486 -19.96 -7.62 -23.95
C GLU A 486 -19.55 -8.52 -25.13
N SER A 487 -18.36 -9.11 -25.07
CA SER A 487 -17.90 -10.05 -26.10
C SER A 487 -18.77 -11.31 -26.17
N LEU A 488 -19.19 -11.84 -25.01
CA LEU A 488 -20.12 -12.97 -24.93
C LEU A 488 -21.51 -12.60 -25.47
N ARG A 489 -22.01 -11.41 -25.14
CA ARG A 489 -23.28 -10.90 -25.67
C ARG A 489 -23.25 -10.84 -27.20
N GLN A 490 -22.19 -10.26 -27.76
CA GLN A 490 -22.00 -10.17 -29.22
C GLN A 490 -21.89 -11.56 -29.87
N ALA A 491 -21.16 -12.50 -29.25
CA ALA A 491 -21.04 -13.86 -29.75
C ALA A 491 -22.39 -14.59 -29.74
N GLN A 492 -23.18 -14.43 -28.69
CA GLN A 492 -24.51 -15.04 -28.56
C GLN A 492 -25.52 -14.44 -29.55
N GLU A 493 -25.47 -13.13 -29.78
CA GLU A 493 -26.27 -12.46 -30.82
C GLU A 493 -25.90 -13.01 -32.20
N PHE A 494 -24.61 -13.18 -32.47
CA PHE A 494 -24.13 -13.75 -33.72
C PHE A 494 -24.54 -15.22 -33.89
N GLU A 495 -24.44 -16.04 -32.84
CA GLU A 495 -24.89 -17.43 -32.86
C GLU A 495 -26.39 -17.53 -33.15
N THR A 496 -27.20 -16.70 -32.49
CA THR A 496 -28.64 -16.61 -32.73
C THR A 496 -28.92 -16.24 -34.18
N PHE A 497 -28.19 -15.26 -34.73
CA PHE A 497 -28.27 -14.87 -36.13
C PHE A 497 -27.92 -16.01 -37.08
N GLN A 498 -26.84 -16.76 -36.80
CA GLN A 498 -26.42 -17.93 -37.59
C GLN A 498 -27.50 -19.02 -37.59
N HIS A 499 -28.06 -19.34 -36.42
CA HIS A 499 -29.11 -20.36 -36.27
C HIS A 499 -30.37 -19.99 -37.06
N VAL A 500 -30.82 -18.74 -36.91
CA VAL A 500 -31.98 -18.22 -37.66
C VAL A 500 -31.73 -18.24 -39.17
N SER A 501 -30.54 -17.83 -39.61
CA SER A 501 -30.15 -17.84 -41.03
C SER A 501 -30.12 -19.25 -41.62
N ALA A 502 -29.61 -20.24 -40.88
CA ALA A 502 -29.55 -21.64 -41.32
C ALA A 502 -30.95 -22.24 -41.54
N PHE A 503 -31.89 -21.96 -40.63
CA PHE A 503 -33.29 -22.38 -40.76
C PHE A 503 -33.93 -21.78 -42.03
N PHE A 504 -33.74 -20.48 -42.27
CA PHE A 504 -34.28 -19.83 -43.47
C PHE A 504 -33.68 -20.37 -44.76
N ILE A 505 -32.37 -20.63 -44.81
CA ILE A 505 -31.71 -21.23 -45.98
C ILE A 505 -32.29 -22.61 -46.28
N HIS A 506 -32.48 -23.45 -45.26
CA HIS A 506 -33.09 -24.77 -45.42
C HIS A 506 -34.51 -24.66 -46.01
N ASP A 507 -35.31 -23.74 -45.50
CA ASP A 507 -36.66 -23.49 -45.95
C ASP A 507 -36.75 -22.97 -47.38
N LEU A 508 -35.85 -22.05 -47.76
CA LEU A 508 -35.74 -21.58 -49.15
C LEU A 508 -35.30 -22.70 -50.09
N LYS A 509 -34.35 -23.55 -49.67
CA LYS A 509 -33.90 -24.70 -50.44
C LYS A 509 -35.03 -25.71 -50.68
N ASN A 510 -35.89 -25.93 -49.66
CA ASN A 510 -37.05 -26.80 -49.78
C ASN A 510 -38.09 -26.24 -50.77
N LEU A 511 -38.38 -24.94 -50.71
CA LEU A 511 -39.28 -24.28 -51.65
C LEU A 511 -38.71 -24.29 -53.08
N ALA A 512 -37.43 -24.00 -53.24
CA ALA A 512 -36.73 -24.07 -54.52
C ALA A 512 -36.74 -25.49 -55.12
N SER A 513 -36.54 -26.52 -54.29
CA SER A 513 -36.63 -27.92 -54.72
C SER A 513 -38.04 -28.30 -55.18
N ARG A 514 -39.08 -27.88 -54.44
CA ARG A 514 -40.49 -28.09 -54.84
C ARG A 514 -40.82 -27.40 -56.15
N LEU A 515 -40.39 -26.14 -56.32
CA LEU A 515 -40.53 -25.39 -57.57
C LEU A 515 -39.85 -26.10 -58.73
N SER A 516 -38.61 -26.56 -58.53
CA SER A 516 -37.83 -27.27 -59.55
C SER A 516 -38.52 -28.58 -59.99
N LEU A 517 -38.99 -29.39 -59.03
CA LEU A 517 -39.72 -30.64 -59.32
C LEU A 517 -41.06 -30.39 -60.01
N THR A 518 -41.81 -29.38 -59.56
CA THR A 518 -43.08 -28.99 -60.20
C THR A 518 -42.84 -28.54 -61.63
N MET A 519 -41.79 -27.77 -61.88
CA MET A 519 -41.42 -27.30 -63.22
C MET A 519 -40.97 -28.45 -64.12
N GLN A 520 -40.18 -29.40 -63.61
CA GLN A 520 -39.79 -30.62 -64.35
C GLN A 520 -41.00 -31.47 -64.73
N ASN A 521 -41.93 -31.69 -63.80
CA ASN A 521 -43.14 -32.48 -64.06
C ASN A 521 -44.11 -31.78 -65.01
N LEU A 522 -44.16 -30.44 -64.98
CA LEU A 522 -44.97 -29.64 -65.92
C LEU A 522 -44.52 -29.80 -67.37
N GLN A 523 -43.23 -30.00 -67.62
CA GLN A 523 -42.73 -30.27 -68.98
C GLN A 523 -43.18 -31.64 -69.51
N VAL A 524 -43.30 -32.65 -68.63
CA VAL A 524 -43.68 -34.03 -69.00
C VAL A 524 -45.19 -34.18 -69.18
N HIS A 525 -45.99 -33.47 -68.37
CA HIS A 525 -47.45 -33.62 -68.32
C HIS A 525 -48.20 -32.38 -68.85
N PHE A 526 -47.55 -31.57 -69.69
CA PHE A 526 -48.08 -30.28 -70.15
C PHE A 526 -49.45 -30.38 -70.84
N ASP A 527 -49.67 -31.47 -71.58
CA ASP A 527 -50.90 -31.72 -72.34
C ASP A 527 -52.10 -32.07 -71.45
N ASN A 528 -51.90 -32.34 -70.15
CA ASN A 528 -52.99 -32.53 -69.20
C ASN A 528 -53.46 -31.17 -68.66
N PRO A 529 -54.67 -30.69 -69.05
CA PRO A 529 -55.15 -29.37 -68.66
C PRO A 529 -55.40 -29.21 -67.15
N GLN A 530 -55.76 -30.28 -66.44
CA GLN A 530 -55.91 -30.24 -64.97
C GLN A 530 -54.54 -30.12 -64.28
N PHE A 531 -53.56 -30.92 -64.70
CA PHE A 531 -52.21 -30.87 -64.15
C PHE A 531 -51.56 -29.50 -64.36
N ARG A 532 -51.71 -28.93 -65.55
CA ARG A 532 -51.18 -27.60 -65.88
C ARG A 532 -51.75 -26.50 -64.97
N ALA A 533 -53.06 -26.55 -64.69
CA ALA A 533 -53.69 -25.58 -63.79
C ALA A 533 -53.18 -25.71 -62.34
N ASP A 534 -53.03 -26.94 -61.84
CA ASP A 534 -52.52 -27.19 -60.50
C ASP A 534 -51.03 -26.84 -60.35
N ALA A 535 -50.20 -27.13 -61.36
CA ALA A 535 -48.79 -26.77 -61.36
C ALA A 535 -48.56 -25.25 -61.33
N LEU A 536 -49.32 -24.49 -62.14
CA LEU A 536 -49.25 -23.02 -62.13
C LEU A 536 -49.69 -22.43 -60.78
N ARG A 537 -50.70 -23.04 -60.15
CA ARG A 537 -51.15 -22.65 -58.80
C ARG A 537 -50.06 -22.91 -57.76
N LEU A 538 -49.44 -24.10 -57.78
CA LEU A 538 -48.34 -24.48 -56.88
C LEU A 538 -47.10 -23.60 -57.05
N ILE A 539 -46.75 -23.23 -58.29
CA ILE A 539 -45.66 -22.30 -58.57
C ILE A 539 -45.97 -20.92 -57.98
N SER A 540 -47.18 -20.41 -58.20
CA SER A 540 -47.62 -19.11 -57.69
C SER A 540 -47.62 -19.07 -56.15
N GLN A 541 -48.12 -20.14 -55.51
CA GLN A 541 -48.09 -20.28 -54.04
C GLN A 541 -46.65 -20.36 -53.50
N SER A 542 -45.76 -21.09 -54.18
CA SER A 542 -44.37 -21.22 -53.75
C SER A 542 -43.59 -19.92 -53.90
N LEU A 543 -43.87 -19.12 -54.95
CA LEU A 543 -43.30 -17.78 -55.12
C LEU A 543 -43.76 -16.82 -54.02
N ALA A 544 -45.07 -16.78 -53.73
CA ALA A 544 -45.61 -15.97 -52.64
C ALA A 544 -44.98 -16.34 -51.28
N ALA A 545 -44.79 -17.63 -51.02
CA ALA A 545 -44.11 -18.11 -49.81
C ALA A 545 -42.62 -17.73 -49.75
N ILE A 546 -41.92 -17.64 -50.89
CA ILE A 546 -40.55 -17.13 -50.95
C ILE A 546 -40.52 -15.64 -50.62
N ASP A 547 -41.39 -14.85 -51.23
CA ASP A 547 -41.48 -13.40 -50.98
C ASP A 547 -41.77 -13.11 -49.50
N GLU A 548 -42.66 -13.87 -48.87
CA GLU A 548 -42.94 -13.76 -47.44
C GLU A 548 -41.68 -14.06 -46.58
N LYS A 549 -40.98 -15.17 -46.86
CA LYS A 549 -39.78 -15.57 -46.09
C LYS A 549 -38.61 -14.59 -46.30
N VAL A 550 -38.42 -14.09 -47.51
CA VAL A 550 -37.41 -13.06 -47.82
C VAL A 550 -37.76 -11.74 -47.13
N GLY A 551 -39.04 -11.37 -47.10
CA GLY A 551 -39.53 -10.20 -46.36
C GLY A 551 -39.19 -10.27 -44.86
N ARG A 552 -39.40 -11.43 -44.22
CA ARG A 552 -39.04 -11.66 -42.80
C ARG A 552 -37.53 -11.52 -42.55
N ILE A 553 -36.67 -12.05 -43.42
CA ILE A 553 -35.20 -11.90 -43.30
C ILE A 553 -34.77 -10.44 -43.45
N SER A 554 -35.39 -9.70 -44.37
CA SER A 554 -35.11 -8.26 -44.56
C SER A 554 -35.48 -7.43 -43.33
N SER A 555 -36.60 -7.78 -42.67
CA SER A 555 -37.07 -7.10 -41.46
C SER A 555 -36.15 -7.29 -40.24
N LEU A 556 -35.43 -8.41 -40.14
CA LEU A 556 -34.43 -8.66 -39.07
C LEU A 556 -33.19 -7.77 -39.19
N ARG A 557 -32.93 -7.21 -40.38
CA ARG A 557 -31.71 -6.44 -40.68
C ARG A 557 -31.88 -4.94 -40.49
N GLN A 558 -33.11 -4.45 -40.44
CA GLN A 558 -33.39 -3.02 -40.26
C GLN A 558 -33.63 -2.72 -38.78
N LYS A 559 -32.87 -1.76 -38.26
CA LYS A 559 -33.20 -1.10 -37.00
C LYS A 559 -34.55 -0.42 -37.20
N LEU A 560 -35.56 -0.82 -36.43
CA LEU A 560 -36.92 -0.28 -36.54
C LEU A 560 -36.87 1.21 -36.18
N GLU A 561 -36.86 2.09 -37.17
CA GLU A 561 -36.96 3.54 -36.97
C GLU A 561 -38.44 3.90 -36.81
N LEU A 562 -38.88 4.07 -35.57
CA LEU A 562 -40.25 4.46 -35.23
C LEU A 562 -40.45 5.95 -35.52
N ARG A 563 -41.49 6.29 -36.29
CA ARG A 563 -41.94 7.67 -36.47
C ARG A 563 -43.09 7.92 -35.50
N LEU A 564 -42.75 8.41 -34.32
CA LEU A 564 -43.73 8.69 -33.27
C LEU A 564 -44.54 9.94 -33.63
N GLU A 565 -45.86 9.77 -33.73
CA GLU A 565 -46.84 10.83 -33.99
C GLU A 565 -47.96 10.75 -32.94
N GLU A 566 -48.50 11.90 -32.54
CA GLU A 566 -49.68 11.95 -31.65
C GLU A 566 -50.91 11.39 -32.38
N THR A 567 -51.22 10.14 -32.09
CA THR A 567 -52.25 9.37 -32.81
C THR A 567 -53.42 9.06 -31.88
N ASP A 568 -54.64 9.14 -32.40
CA ASP A 568 -55.83 8.59 -31.73
C ASP A 568 -55.87 7.07 -31.93
N LEU A 569 -55.50 6.33 -30.87
CA LEU A 569 -55.46 4.87 -30.89
C LEU A 569 -56.86 4.28 -31.11
N ALA A 570 -57.92 4.93 -30.62
CA ALA A 570 -59.28 4.44 -30.79
C ALA A 570 -59.70 4.51 -32.26
N GLU A 571 -59.33 5.57 -32.97
CA GLU A 571 -59.57 5.71 -34.41
C GLU A 571 -58.77 4.66 -35.20
N LEU A 572 -57.49 4.46 -34.87
CA LEU A 572 -56.62 3.49 -35.54
C LEU A 572 -57.14 2.05 -35.39
N VAL A 573 -57.53 1.64 -34.17
CA VAL A 573 -58.07 0.30 -33.93
C VAL A 573 -59.39 0.09 -34.68
N ARG A 574 -60.29 1.08 -34.69
CA ARG A 574 -61.55 0.99 -35.44
C ARG A 574 -61.30 0.87 -36.95
N ALA A 575 -60.35 1.62 -37.50
CA ALA A 575 -60.00 1.54 -38.91
C ALA A 575 -59.50 0.15 -39.30
N VAL A 576 -58.56 -0.42 -38.52
CA VAL A 576 -57.99 -1.74 -38.80
C VAL A 576 -59.02 -2.86 -38.64
N VAL A 577 -59.85 -2.83 -37.60
CA VAL A 577 -60.89 -3.85 -37.42
C VAL A 577 -61.98 -3.72 -38.47
N GLY A 578 -62.34 -2.49 -38.87
CA GLY A 578 -63.32 -2.24 -39.94
C GLY A 578 -62.88 -2.87 -41.27
N GLU A 579 -61.63 -2.61 -41.70
CA GLU A 579 -61.04 -3.17 -42.92
C GLU A 579 -61.05 -4.72 -42.92
N LEU A 580 -60.82 -5.35 -41.76
CA LEU A 580 -60.76 -6.82 -41.63
C LEU A 580 -62.13 -7.48 -41.40
N THR A 581 -63.14 -6.70 -41.01
CA THR A 581 -64.53 -7.18 -40.85
C THR A 581 -65.20 -7.36 -42.21
N GLU A 582 -64.89 -6.49 -43.18
CA GLU A 582 -65.36 -6.60 -44.57
C GLU A 582 -64.87 -7.88 -45.28
N SER A 583 -63.84 -8.53 -44.75
CA SER A 583 -63.26 -9.77 -45.29
C SER A 583 -64.03 -11.06 -44.90
N GLY A 584 -65.02 -10.97 -44.00
CA GLY A 584 -66.17 -11.88 -43.92
C GLY A 584 -65.95 -13.34 -43.49
N ARG A 585 -65.38 -13.62 -42.31
CA ARG A 585 -65.33 -14.99 -41.75
C ARG A 585 -65.72 -15.16 -40.28
N VAL A 586 -65.56 -14.16 -39.42
CA VAL A 586 -65.72 -14.29 -37.96
C VAL A 586 -66.37 -13.03 -37.38
N GLU A 587 -67.21 -13.17 -36.35
CA GLU A 587 -67.83 -12.03 -35.67
C GLU A 587 -66.80 -11.29 -34.80
N LEU A 588 -66.51 -10.03 -35.18
CA LEU A 588 -65.57 -9.15 -34.51
C LEU A 588 -66.33 -8.13 -33.65
N GLN A 589 -66.17 -8.22 -32.33
CA GLN A 589 -66.73 -7.26 -31.38
C GLN A 589 -65.66 -6.26 -30.93
N VAL A 590 -65.91 -4.97 -31.14
CA VAL A 590 -65.01 -3.88 -30.75
C VAL A 590 -65.60 -3.09 -29.59
N ASP A 591 -64.87 -3.02 -28.48
CA ASP A 591 -65.25 -2.31 -27.26
C ASP A 591 -64.13 -1.33 -26.86
N ILE A 592 -64.24 -0.08 -27.31
CA ILE A 592 -63.20 0.94 -27.12
C ILE A 592 -63.77 2.13 -26.36
N GLU A 593 -63.20 2.42 -25.19
CA GLU A 593 -63.50 3.60 -24.39
C GLU A 593 -62.81 4.86 -24.97
N PRO A 594 -63.20 6.08 -24.57
CA PRO A 594 -62.50 7.31 -24.96
C PRO A 594 -61.05 7.27 -24.43
N LEU A 595 -60.08 7.18 -25.34
CA LEU A 595 -58.66 7.11 -25.02
C LEU A 595 -57.99 8.46 -25.29
N PRO A 596 -56.99 8.86 -24.47
CA PRO A 596 -56.15 10.01 -24.80
C PRO A 596 -55.33 9.72 -26.06
N ARG A 597 -54.94 10.78 -26.77
CA ARG A 597 -53.96 10.66 -27.86
C ARG A 597 -52.61 10.20 -27.30
N VAL A 598 -51.97 9.27 -28.00
CA VAL A 598 -50.73 8.64 -27.58
C VAL A 598 -49.66 8.80 -28.66
N LEU A 599 -48.42 9.02 -28.23
CA LEU A 599 -47.25 9.07 -29.11
C LEU A 599 -46.88 7.66 -29.56
N LEU A 600 -47.21 7.31 -30.80
CA LEU A 600 -46.93 6.00 -31.40
C LEU A 600 -46.68 6.12 -32.90
N ASP A 601 -46.15 5.06 -33.52
CA ASP A 601 -46.03 4.96 -34.97
C ASP A 601 -47.30 4.28 -35.54
N PRO A 602 -48.19 5.03 -36.23
CA PRO A 602 -49.48 4.50 -36.67
C PRO A 602 -49.34 3.36 -37.68
N GLU A 603 -48.33 3.38 -38.54
CA GLU A 603 -48.08 2.35 -39.56
C GLU A 603 -47.62 1.04 -38.91
N GLN A 604 -46.73 1.12 -37.92
CA GLN A 604 -46.26 -0.07 -37.21
C GLN A 604 -47.33 -0.67 -36.31
N ILE A 605 -48.09 0.16 -35.59
CA ILE A 605 -49.20 -0.32 -34.75
C ILE A 605 -50.31 -0.93 -35.61
N ARG A 606 -50.63 -0.34 -36.77
CA ARG A 606 -51.54 -0.94 -37.75
C ARG A 606 -51.11 -2.35 -38.12
N LYS A 607 -49.84 -2.56 -38.48
CA LYS A 607 -49.31 -3.91 -38.80
C LYS A 607 -49.41 -4.89 -37.65
N VAL A 608 -49.13 -4.45 -36.41
CA VAL A 608 -49.29 -5.29 -35.22
C VAL A 608 -50.74 -5.71 -35.04
N LEU A 609 -51.67 -4.75 -35.08
CA LEU A 609 -53.10 -5.02 -34.94
C LEU A 609 -53.61 -5.96 -36.04
N THR A 610 -53.25 -5.72 -37.30
CA THR A 610 -53.62 -6.58 -38.43
C THR A 610 -53.13 -8.01 -38.22
N ASN A 611 -51.86 -8.20 -37.83
CA ASN A 611 -51.31 -9.53 -37.59
C ASN A 611 -51.98 -10.24 -36.41
N LEU A 612 -52.29 -9.53 -35.33
CA LEU A 612 -52.98 -10.13 -34.18
C LEU A 612 -54.41 -10.54 -34.53
N VAL A 613 -55.16 -9.71 -35.26
CA VAL A 613 -56.52 -10.04 -35.69
C VAL A 613 -56.53 -11.19 -36.69
N LEU A 614 -55.59 -11.22 -37.65
CA LEU A 614 -55.45 -12.34 -38.60
C LEU A 614 -55.08 -13.64 -37.88
N ASN A 615 -54.11 -13.62 -36.96
CA ASN A 615 -53.75 -14.79 -36.16
C ASN A 615 -54.94 -15.29 -35.32
N ALA A 616 -55.75 -14.37 -34.77
CA ALA A 616 -56.95 -14.73 -34.04
C ALA A 616 -58.03 -15.34 -34.96
N GLN A 617 -58.20 -14.84 -36.19
CA GLN A 617 -59.11 -15.43 -37.18
C GLN A 617 -58.65 -16.81 -37.64
N GLU A 618 -57.34 -17.04 -37.79
CA GLU A 618 -56.80 -18.35 -38.16
C GLU A 618 -56.93 -19.40 -37.04
N ALA A 619 -56.91 -18.97 -35.78
CA ALA A 619 -56.99 -19.85 -34.62
C ALA A 619 -58.42 -20.21 -34.21
N VAL A 620 -59.44 -19.57 -34.79
CA VAL A 620 -60.84 -19.66 -34.38
C VAL A 620 -61.68 -20.34 -35.46
N ASP A 621 -62.45 -21.37 -35.09
CA ASP A 621 -63.38 -22.07 -35.99
C ASP A 621 -64.59 -21.18 -36.40
N ASP A 622 -65.35 -21.55 -37.44
CA ASP A 622 -66.42 -20.76 -38.09
C ASP A 622 -67.51 -20.13 -37.17
N ASN A 623 -67.56 -20.51 -35.88
CA ASN A 623 -68.51 -20.02 -34.87
C ASN A 623 -67.86 -19.27 -33.69
N GLY A 624 -66.56 -18.99 -33.70
CA GLY A 624 -65.94 -18.27 -32.60
C GLY A 624 -66.09 -16.76 -32.70
N HIS A 625 -65.82 -16.08 -31.58
CA HIS A 625 -65.97 -14.64 -31.45
C HIS A 625 -64.63 -14.01 -31.10
N ILE A 626 -64.26 -12.94 -31.81
CA ILE A 626 -63.04 -12.19 -31.53
C ILE A 626 -63.44 -10.86 -30.91
N ARG A 627 -63.01 -10.61 -29.67
CA ARG A 627 -63.29 -9.36 -28.96
C ARG A 627 -62.03 -8.52 -28.83
N VAL A 628 -62.05 -7.31 -29.38
CA VAL A 628 -60.98 -6.31 -29.26
C VAL A 628 -61.43 -5.26 -28.26
N VAL A 629 -60.69 -5.13 -27.15
CA VAL A 629 -60.98 -4.18 -26.07
C VAL A 629 -59.82 -3.20 -25.92
N ALA A 630 -60.11 -1.90 -25.87
CA ALA A 630 -59.11 -0.88 -25.56
C ALA A 630 -59.62 0.04 -24.44
N ARG A 631 -58.86 0.09 -23.34
CA ARG A 631 -59.19 0.85 -22.12
C ARG A 631 -57.95 1.54 -21.56
N ALA A 632 -58.15 2.69 -20.93
CA ALA A 632 -57.12 3.29 -20.08
C ALA A 632 -57.08 2.51 -18.76
N ALA A 633 -55.91 2.01 -18.38
CA ALA A 633 -55.71 1.36 -17.10
C ALA A 633 -54.79 2.24 -16.25
N ASP A 634 -55.23 2.60 -15.04
CA ASP A 634 -54.40 3.31 -14.07
C ASP A 634 -53.33 2.33 -13.54
N GLY A 635 -52.17 2.32 -14.18
CA GLY A 635 -51.05 1.45 -13.83
C GLY A 635 -49.80 1.72 -14.67
N MET A 636 -48.89 2.51 -14.07
CA MET A 636 -47.60 3.07 -14.53
C MET A 636 -47.66 4.39 -15.29
#